data_AF-A0A954V0E3-F1
#
_entry.id   AF-A0A954V0E3-F1
#
_cell.length_a   1.000
_cell.length_b   1.000
_cell.length_c   1.000
_cell.angle_alpha   90.00
_cell.angle_beta   90.00
_cell.angle_gamma   90.00
#
_symmetry.space_group_name_H-M   'P 1'
#
loop_
_entity.id
_entity.type
_entity.pdbx_description
1 polymer ?
#
loop_
_entity_poly.entity_id
_entity_poly.type
_entity_poly.pdbx_seq_one_letter_code
_entity_poly.pdbx_strand_id
1 'polypeptide(L)'
;QGGWRYLRLRPSHGSDADRSITSWLLLFLRSAKNAEFDVPQVPIDNAMAYVERCFDPQAGTFVYCIVSGRHTTPAMAGAGIISLSMGGRHNSEPAIRAGEWMARQRFDQYRGVERYHYSAYYCSQAAYQLGGDYWSRFYPPLMKTLVDNQRPDGSWTVGNEDARYGNAYSTALGVLALTPPYQILPIYQR
;
A
#
# COMPACT_ATOMS: atom_id res chain seq x y z
N GLN A 1 -0.55 -17.05 -10.35
CA GLN A 1 -1.21 -17.99 -9.41
C GLN A 1 -1.09 -17.52 -7.96
N GLY A 2 -2.15 -17.69 -7.18
CA GLY A 2 -2.23 -17.40 -5.74
C GLY A 2 -2.72 -15.98 -5.38
N GLY A 3 -2.65 -15.03 -6.31
CA GLY A 3 -3.27 -13.70 -6.16
C GLY A 3 -4.59 -13.59 -6.92
N TRP A 4 -5.19 -12.40 -6.87
CA TRP A 4 -6.43 -12.05 -7.57
C TRP A 4 -6.20 -11.01 -8.64
N ARG A 5 -7.20 -10.80 -9.52
CA ARG A 5 -7.15 -9.82 -10.61
C ARG A 5 -8.50 -9.13 -10.79
N TYR A 6 -8.49 -7.89 -11.28
CA TYR A 6 -9.69 -7.22 -11.78
C TYR A 6 -10.30 -7.97 -13.00
N LEU A 7 -11.56 -8.39 -12.87
CA LEU A 7 -12.28 -9.21 -13.87
C LEU A 7 -12.55 -8.49 -15.21
N ARG A 8 -12.64 -7.15 -15.23
CA ARG A 8 -12.97 -6.38 -16.45
C ARG A 8 -11.75 -5.92 -17.25
N LEU A 9 -10.54 -6.12 -16.74
CA LEU A 9 -9.34 -5.90 -17.53
C LEU A 9 -9.12 -7.18 -18.32
N ARG A 10 -9.26 -7.13 -19.66
CA ARG A 10 -8.72 -8.19 -20.54
C ARG A 10 -7.33 -8.56 -20.01
N PRO A 11 -6.90 -9.83 -20.03
CA PRO A 11 -5.56 -10.20 -19.62
C PRO A 11 -4.58 -9.52 -20.58
N SER A 12 -4.24 -8.26 -20.32
CA SER A 12 -3.48 -7.41 -21.23
C SER A 12 -2.07 -7.93 -21.39
N HIS A 13 -1.61 -8.80 -20.48
CA HIS A 13 -0.23 -9.23 -20.40
C HIS A 13 -0.06 -10.65 -19.83
N GLY A 14 -1.02 -11.56 -20.02
CA GLY A 14 -0.87 -12.98 -19.62
C GLY A 14 -0.77 -13.27 -18.11
N SER A 15 -0.86 -12.27 -17.23
CA SER A 15 -0.89 -12.47 -15.77
C SER A 15 -2.31 -12.80 -15.29
N ASP A 16 -2.46 -13.83 -14.47
CA ASP A 16 -3.71 -14.24 -13.81
C ASP A 16 -3.98 -13.48 -12.50
N ALA A 17 -2.99 -12.74 -11.99
CA ALA A 17 -3.06 -12.00 -10.74
C ALA A 17 -2.33 -10.64 -10.83
N ASP A 18 -2.76 -9.68 -10.03
CA ASP A 18 -2.07 -8.41 -9.73
C ASP A 18 -1.99 -8.14 -8.23
N ARG A 19 -0.99 -7.36 -7.81
CA ARG A 19 -0.73 -7.16 -6.39
C ARG A 19 -1.63 -6.12 -5.73
N SER A 20 -2.13 -5.14 -6.48
CA SER A 20 -3.02 -4.11 -5.93
C SER A 20 -4.27 -4.75 -5.34
N ILE A 21 -4.97 -5.58 -6.12
CA ILE A 21 -6.19 -6.24 -5.63
C ILE A 21 -5.90 -7.35 -4.63
N THR A 22 -4.77 -8.06 -4.78
CA THR A 22 -4.36 -9.11 -3.82
C THR A 22 -4.12 -8.52 -2.43
N SER A 23 -3.51 -7.34 -2.33
CA SER A 23 -3.28 -6.65 -1.05
C SER A 23 -4.60 -6.25 -0.39
N TRP A 24 -5.56 -5.74 -1.17
CA TRP A 24 -6.90 -5.43 -0.66
C TRP A 24 -7.66 -6.67 -0.17
N LEU A 25 -7.53 -7.80 -0.86
CA LEU A 25 -8.17 -9.04 -0.42
C LEU A 25 -7.52 -9.65 0.81
N LEU A 26 -6.21 -9.51 0.98
CA LEU A 26 -5.55 -9.85 2.26
C LEU A 26 -6.06 -8.97 3.41
N LEU A 27 -6.23 -7.65 3.19
CA LEU A 27 -6.84 -6.76 4.18
C LEU A 27 -8.28 -7.20 4.52
N PHE A 28 -9.08 -7.54 3.50
CA PHE A 28 -10.45 -8.04 3.69
C PHE A 28 -10.48 -9.35 4.50
N LEU A 29 -9.71 -10.36 4.10
CA LEU A 29 -9.67 -11.66 4.79
C LEU A 29 -9.18 -11.52 6.24
N ARG A 30 -8.21 -10.64 6.49
CA ARG A 30 -7.77 -10.31 7.85
C ARG A 30 -8.87 -9.63 8.66
N SER A 31 -9.60 -8.71 8.04
CA SER A 31 -10.74 -8.04 8.68
C SER A 31 -11.86 -9.02 9.03
N ALA A 32 -12.16 -9.96 8.13
CA ALA A 32 -13.13 -11.03 8.38
C ALA A 32 -12.70 -11.94 9.54
N LYS A 33 -11.42 -12.34 9.62
CA LYS A 33 -10.89 -13.06 10.78
C LYS A 33 -11.00 -12.27 12.09
N ASN A 34 -10.69 -10.96 12.06
CA ASN A 34 -10.84 -10.10 13.23
C ASN A 34 -12.30 -9.94 13.69
N ALA A 35 -13.26 -10.14 12.77
CA ALA A 35 -14.69 -10.19 13.05
C ALA A 35 -15.20 -11.62 13.33
N GLU A 36 -14.30 -12.54 13.68
CA GLU A 36 -14.59 -13.92 14.11
C GLU A 36 -15.25 -14.82 13.05
N PHE A 37 -15.19 -14.45 11.77
CA PHE A 37 -15.59 -15.36 10.70
C PHE A 37 -14.57 -16.50 10.52
N ASP A 38 -15.08 -17.68 10.21
CA ASP A 38 -14.26 -18.83 9.83
C ASP A 38 -13.72 -18.65 8.40
N VAL A 39 -12.53 -18.05 8.31
CA VAL A 39 -11.84 -17.79 7.04
C VAL A 39 -10.82 -18.91 6.79
N PRO A 40 -10.95 -19.66 5.68
CA PRO A 40 -9.99 -20.71 5.33
C PRO A 40 -8.56 -20.17 5.22
N GLN A 41 -7.59 -20.95 5.71
CA GLN A 41 -6.18 -20.55 5.71
C GLN A 41 -5.53 -20.65 4.32
N VAL A 42 -5.93 -21.64 3.51
CA VAL A 42 -5.31 -21.93 2.20
C VAL A 42 -5.31 -20.72 1.24
N PRO A 43 -6.40 -19.95 1.07
CA PRO A 43 -6.37 -18.73 0.24
C PRO A 43 -5.39 -17.66 0.75
N ILE A 44 -5.23 -17.53 2.08
CA ILE A 44 -4.30 -16.57 2.69
C ILE A 44 -2.87 -16.99 2.38
N ASP A 45 -2.53 -18.26 2.59
CA ASP A 45 -1.18 -18.78 2.34
C ASP A 45 -0.78 -18.62 0.87
N ASN A 46 -1.71 -18.93 -0.05
CA ASN A 46 -1.51 -18.76 -1.48
C ASN A 46 -1.27 -17.29 -1.87
N ALA A 47 -2.01 -16.37 -1.25
CA ALA A 47 -1.85 -14.94 -1.47
C ALA A 47 -0.54 -14.41 -0.90
N MET A 48 -0.14 -14.86 0.29
CA MET A 48 1.15 -14.51 0.88
C MET A 48 2.31 -15.00 0.02
N ALA A 49 2.24 -16.23 -0.50
CA ALA A 49 3.24 -16.75 -1.42
C ALA A 49 3.30 -15.94 -2.73
N TYR A 50 2.17 -15.43 -3.23
CA TYR A 50 2.15 -14.52 -4.37
C TYR A 50 2.82 -13.17 -4.05
N VAL A 51 2.53 -12.57 -2.90
CA VAL A 51 3.16 -11.33 -2.45
C VAL A 51 4.68 -11.47 -2.38
N GLU A 52 5.19 -12.59 -1.86
CA GLU A 52 6.63 -12.85 -1.81
C GLU A 52 7.27 -12.94 -3.19
N ARG A 53 6.60 -13.63 -4.15
CA ARG A 53 7.09 -13.68 -5.54
C ARG A 53 7.03 -12.33 -6.26
N CYS A 54 6.24 -11.38 -5.77
CA CYS A 54 6.24 -10.01 -6.27
C CYS A 54 7.39 -9.16 -5.75
N PHE A 55 8.20 -9.64 -4.80
CA PHE A 55 9.41 -8.93 -4.40
C PHE A 55 10.47 -9.03 -5.51
N ASP A 56 11.03 -7.89 -5.90
CA ASP A 56 12.14 -7.81 -6.83
C ASP A 56 13.45 -7.54 -6.06
N PRO A 57 14.35 -8.54 -5.97
CA PRO A 57 15.63 -8.37 -5.28
C PRO A 57 16.59 -7.40 -5.98
N GLN A 58 16.41 -7.05 -7.25
CA GLN A 58 17.27 -6.06 -7.90
C GLN A 58 16.80 -4.65 -7.58
N ALA A 59 15.50 -4.40 -7.65
CA ALA A 59 14.91 -3.12 -7.30
C ALA A 59 14.87 -2.87 -5.78
N GLY A 60 14.88 -3.94 -4.98
CA GLY A 60 14.73 -3.88 -3.52
C GLY A 60 13.31 -3.52 -3.08
N THR A 61 12.31 -3.75 -3.93
CA THR A 61 10.91 -3.41 -3.68
C THR A 61 9.98 -4.35 -4.43
N PHE A 62 8.66 -4.15 -4.33
CA PHE A 62 7.67 -5.03 -4.93
C PHE A 62 7.19 -4.53 -6.30
N VAL A 63 7.01 -5.44 -7.25
CA VAL A 63 6.46 -5.18 -8.60
C VAL A 63 4.95 -5.34 -8.64
N TYR A 64 4.26 -4.61 -9.52
CA TYR A 64 2.80 -4.68 -9.64
C TYR A 64 2.30 -6.09 -10.04
N CYS A 65 2.99 -6.72 -11.00
CA CYS A 65 2.71 -8.05 -11.52
C CYS A 65 4.02 -8.76 -11.85
N ILE A 66 4.05 -10.10 -11.76
CA ILE A 66 5.24 -10.91 -12.03
C ILE A 66 5.54 -11.01 -13.54
N VAL A 67 4.49 -11.09 -14.37
CA VAL A 67 4.60 -11.42 -15.81
C VAL A 67 4.71 -10.17 -16.70
N SER A 68 4.20 -9.02 -16.26
CA SER A 68 3.95 -7.86 -17.12
C SER A 68 4.78 -6.64 -16.75
N GLY A 69 6.10 -6.72 -16.99
CA GLY A 69 7.03 -5.64 -16.68
C GLY A 69 7.23 -5.46 -15.17
N ARG A 70 8.47 -5.25 -14.75
CA ARG A 70 8.82 -5.02 -13.34
C ARG A 70 8.50 -3.58 -12.93
N HIS A 71 7.25 -3.16 -13.10
CA HIS A 71 6.81 -1.82 -12.70
C HIS A 71 6.73 -1.75 -11.17
N THR A 72 7.52 -0.86 -10.59
CA THR A 72 7.59 -0.62 -9.14
C THR A 72 7.08 0.77 -8.85
N THR A 73 6.24 0.91 -7.83
CA THR A 73 5.68 2.20 -7.40
C THR A 73 5.69 2.30 -5.88
N PRO A 74 5.58 3.50 -5.29
CA PRO A 74 5.49 3.62 -3.83
C PRO A 74 4.27 2.92 -3.23
N ALA A 75 3.09 3.06 -3.85
CA ALA A 75 1.91 2.30 -3.45
C ALA A 75 2.18 0.79 -3.43
N MET A 76 2.91 0.31 -4.43
CA MET A 76 3.35 -1.06 -4.55
C MET A 76 4.35 -1.45 -3.43
N ALA A 77 5.33 -0.61 -3.10
CA ALA A 77 6.21 -0.88 -1.96
C ALA A 77 5.42 -1.02 -0.65
N GLY A 78 4.56 -0.04 -0.35
CA GLY A 78 3.76 -0.01 0.88
C GLY A 78 2.80 -1.19 0.99
N ALA A 79 2.07 -1.52 -0.07
CA ALA A 79 1.14 -2.64 -0.09
C ALA A 79 1.82 -4.00 0.17
N GLY A 80 3.06 -4.19 -0.31
CA GLY A 80 3.86 -5.38 -0.03
C GLY A 80 4.24 -5.49 1.45
N ILE A 81 4.74 -4.40 2.05
CA ILE A 81 5.11 -4.33 3.46
C ILE A 81 3.90 -4.62 4.37
N ILE A 82 2.75 -4.02 4.07
CA ILE A 82 1.51 -4.25 4.85
C ILE A 82 1.04 -5.70 4.71
N SER A 83 1.09 -6.26 3.50
CA SER A 83 0.75 -7.67 3.28
C SER A 83 1.65 -8.60 4.10
N LEU A 84 2.96 -8.35 4.11
CA LEU A 84 3.91 -9.10 4.94
C LEU A 84 3.61 -8.95 6.44
N SER A 85 3.32 -7.74 6.90
CA SER A 85 2.98 -7.46 8.31
C SER A 85 1.72 -8.22 8.73
N MET A 86 0.66 -8.21 7.90
CA MET A 86 -0.56 -8.98 8.14
C MET A 86 -0.33 -10.49 8.22
N GLY A 87 0.66 -11.00 7.48
CA GLY A 87 1.12 -12.39 7.55
C GLY A 87 2.10 -12.68 8.68
N GLY A 88 2.31 -11.73 9.61
CA GLY A 88 3.24 -11.87 10.74
C GLY A 88 4.71 -11.59 10.41
N ARG A 89 5.04 -11.21 9.17
CA ARG A 89 6.43 -11.09 8.64
C ARG A 89 6.97 -9.65 8.68
N HIS A 90 6.75 -8.96 9.79
CA HIS A 90 6.98 -7.51 9.98
C HIS A 90 8.40 -7.05 9.63
N ASN A 91 9.43 -7.81 10.05
CA ASN A 91 10.84 -7.47 9.86
C ASN A 91 11.55 -8.43 8.89
N SER A 92 10.82 -9.01 7.94
CA SER A 92 11.42 -9.83 6.90
C SER A 92 12.35 -9.01 6.01
N GLU A 93 13.37 -9.63 5.43
CA GLU A 93 14.31 -8.94 4.52
C GLU A 93 13.58 -8.15 3.41
N PRO A 94 12.54 -8.70 2.73
CA PRO A 94 11.77 -7.93 1.76
C PRO A 94 11.09 -6.68 2.34
N ALA A 95 10.57 -6.75 3.56
CA ALA A 95 9.91 -5.61 4.21
C ALA A 95 10.91 -4.50 4.53
N ILE A 96 12.07 -4.84 5.09
CA ILE A 96 13.14 -3.90 5.41
C ILE A 96 13.65 -3.23 4.13
N ARG A 97 13.96 -4.01 3.09
CA ARG A 97 14.50 -3.48 1.82
C ARG A 97 13.51 -2.58 1.11
N ALA A 98 12.23 -2.97 1.09
CA ALA A 98 11.17 -2.11 0.55
C ALA A 98 10.97 -0.84 1.39
N GLY A 99 11.16 -0.91 2.72
CA GLY A 99 11.17 0.24 3.62
C GLY A 99 12.30 1.23 3.28
N GLU A 100 13.52 0.74 3.06
CA GLU A 100 14.66 1.56 2.61
C GLU A 100 14.42 2.20 1.24
N TRP A 101 13.83 1.44 0.30
CA TRP A 101 13.45 1.96 -1.01
C TRP A 101 12.37 3.04 -0.89
N MET A 102 11.38 2.83 -0.01
CA MET A 102 10.27 3.75 0.27
C MET A 102 10.76 5.05 0.95
N ALA A 103 11.77 4.97 1.81
CA ALA A 103 12.34 6.14 2.50
C ALA A 103 13.02 7.16 1.54
N ARG A 104 13.29 6.76 0.29
CA ARG A 104 13.87 7.63 -0.76
C ARG A 104 12.83 8.37 -1.59
N GLN A 105 11.54 8.07 -1.38
CA GLN A 105 10.45 8.63 -2.18
C GLN A 105 10.08 10.05 -1.69
N ARG A 106 9.72 10.92 -2.63
CA ARG A 106 9.52 12.36 -2.38
C ARG A 106 8.10 12.70 -1.92
N PHE A 107 7.69 12.15 -0.77
CA PHE A 107 6.40 12.47 -0.16
C PHE A 107 6.34 13.88 0.45
N ASP A 108 7.50 14.51 0.66
CA ASP A 108 7.69 15.91 1.03
C ASP A 108 7.27 16.88 -0.09
N GLN A 109 7.11 16.40 -1.32
CA GLN A 109 6.63 17.19 -2.46
C GLN A 109 5.21 16.78 -2.80
N TYR A 110 4.27 17.74 -2.80
CA TYR A 110 2.89 17.44 -3.15
C TYR A 110 2.83 16.96 -4.61
N ARG A 111 2.31 15.75 -4.81
CA ARG A 111 2.31 15.06 -6.11
C ARG A 111 3.70 14.75 -6.68
N GLY A 112 4.72 14.64 -5.81
CA GLY A 112 6.08 14.25 -6.20
C GLY A 112 6.25 12.77 -6.54
N VAL A 113 5.21 11.94 -6.37
CA VAL A 113 5.22 10.51 -6.72
C VAL A 113 3.95 10.11 -7.48
N GLU A 114 4.06 9.04 -8.26
CA GLU A 114 2.97 8.40 -9.00
C GLU A 114 1.78 8.08 -8.06
N ARG A 115 0.56 8.40 -8.49
CA ARG A 115 -0.68 8.23 -7.72
C ARG A 115 -0.55 8.68 -6.26
N TYR A 116 -0.07 9.91 -6.06
CA TYR A 116 0.37 10.46 -4.76
C TYR A 116 -0.48 10.08 -3.54
N HIS A 117 -1.80 10.32 -3.56
CA HIS A 117 -2.66 10.03 -2.40
C HIS A 117 -2.78 8.52 -2.11
N TYR A 118 -2.83 7.71 -3.17
CA TYR A 118 -2.86 6.26 -3.07
C TYR A 118 -1.55 5.70 -2.53
N SER A 119 -0.44 6.22 -3.05
CA SER A 119 0.92 5.96 -2.58
C SER A 119 1.09 6.39 -1.11
N ALA A 120 0.62 7.58 -0.74
CA ALA A 120 0.71 8.10 0.62
C ALA A 120 -0.05 7.24 1.63
N TYR A 121 -1.27 6.81 1.28
CA TYR A 121 -2.05 5.88 2.10
C TYR A 121 -1.27 4.59 2.39
N TYR A 122 -0.80 3.88 1.36
CA TYR A 122 -0.08 2.62 1.55
C TYR A 122 1.27 2.82 2.25
N CYS A 123 2.04 3.84 1.87
CA CYS A 123 3.36 4.09 2.46
C CYS A 123 3.26 4.56 3.91
N SER A 124 2.24 5.32 4.28
CA SER A 124 2.01 5.73 5.68
C SER A 124 1.72 4.53 6.57
N GLN A 125 0.79 3.67 6.15
CA GLN A 125 0.46 2.45 6.87
C GLN A 125 1.68 1.51 6.95
N ALA A 126 2.45 1.37 5.87
CA ALA A 126 3.68 0.56 5.85
C ALA A 126 4.77 1.12 6.78
N ALA A 127 5.02 2.43 6.75
CA ALA A 127 5.99 3.09 7.63
C ALA A 127 5.58 2.93 9.10
N TYR A 128 4.29 2.98 9.40
CA TYR A 128 3.77 2.75 10.75
C TYR A 128 4.00 1.30 11.20
N GLN A 129 3.73 0.33 10.33
CA GLN A 129 3.96 -1.09 10.61
C GLN A 129 5.43 -1.45 10.80
N LEU A 130 6.34 -0.82 10.05
CA LEU A 130 7.79 -0.93 10.28
C LEU A 130 8.23 -0.19 11.54
N GLY A 131 7.63 0.99 11.81
CA GLY A 131 7.93 1.82 12.98
C GLY A 131 9.35 2.37 13.00
N GLY A 132 9.79 2.81 14.17
CA GLY A 132 11.15 3.31 14.39
C GLY A 132 11.52 4.45 13.44
N ASP A 133 12.72 4.36 12.85
CA ASP A 133 13.26 5.37 11.93
C ASP A 133 12.42 5.55 10.65
N TYR A 134 11.79 4.47 10.17
CA TYR A 134 10.92 4.55 8.98
C TYR A 134 9.74 5.46 9.24
N TRP A 135 9.10 5.34 10.40
CA TRP A 135 7.97 6.18 10.78
C TRP A 135 8.38 7.63 11.03
N SER A 136 9.46 7.85 11.79
CA SER A 136 9.92 9.19 12.17
C SER A 136 10.38 10.02 10.96
N ARG A 137 10.96 9.39 9.94
CA ARG A 137 11.40 10.06 8.71
C ARG A 137 10.27 10.25 7.69
N PHE A 138 9.31 9.34 7.66
CA PHE A 138 8.23 9.37 6.66
C PHE A 138 7.09 10.31 7.05
N TYR A 139 6.60 10.20 8.29
CA TYR A 139 5.31 10.80 8.66
C TYR A 139 5.34 12.33 8.78
N PRO A 140 6.31 12.97 9.46
CA PRO A 140 6.29 14.43 9.61
C PRO A 140 6.34 15.19 8.27
N PRO A 141 7.20 14.82 7.29
CA PRO A 141 7.18 15.44 5.97
C PRO A 141 5.86 15.22 5.24
N LEU A 142 5.32 14.00 5.21
CA LEU A 142 4.03 13.71 4.57
C LEU A 142 2.91 14.57 5.17
N MET A 143 2.83 14.61 6.50
CA MET A 143 1.82 15.37 7.22
C MET A 143 1.90 16.85 6.87
N LYS A 144 3.10 17.44 6.91
CA LYS A 144 3.31 18.84 6.53
C LYS A 144 2.85 19.09 5.10
N THR A 145 3.26 18.25 4.15
CA THR A 145 2.90 18.40 2.74
C THR A 145 1.39 18.30 2.52
N LEU A 146 0.71 17.36 3.18
CA LEU A 146 -0.76 17.25 3.09
C LEU A 146 -1.44 18.48 3.69
N VAL A 147 -1.07 18.92 4.89
CA VAL A 147 -1.68 20.10 5.54
C VAL A 147 -1.48 21.36 4.70
N ASP A 148 -0.28 21.62 4.19
CA ASP A 148 0.04 22.79 3.38
C ASP A 148 -0.73 22.84 2.05
N ASN A 149 -1.22 21.68 1.57
CA ASN A 149 -1.92 21.56 0.29
C ASN A 149 -3.41 21.23 0.46
N GLN A 150 -3.93 21.28 1.69
CA GLN A 150 -5.37 21.14 1.94
C GLN A 150 -6.11 22.39 1.45
N ARG A 151 -7.21 22.19 0.73
CA ARG A 151 -8.06 23.30 0.27
C ARG A 151 -8.92 23.85 1.42
N PRO A 152 -9.48 25.07 1.30
CA PRO A 152 -10.37 25.64 2.31
C PRO A 152 -11.62 24.79 2.63
N ASP A 153 -12.07 23.96 1.69
CA ASP A 153 -13.19 23.02 1.88
C ASP A 153 -12.76 21.70 2.54
N GLY A 154 -11.50 21.59 2.98
CA GLY A 154 -10.91 20.41 3.60
C GLY A 154 -10.46 19.32 2.62
N SER A 155 -10.71 19.48 1.31
CA SER A 155 -10.41 18.46 0.31
C SER A 155 -8.99 18.59 -0.26
N TRP A 156 -8.51 17.52 -0.87
CA TRP A 156 -7.31 17.53 -1.71
C TRP A 156 -7.67 17.31 -3.17
N THR A 157 -6.98 18.01 -4.06
CA THR A 157 -7.15 17.84 -5.51
C THR A 157 -6.58 16.51 -5.98
N VAL A 158 -7.33 15.79 -6.79
CA VAL A 158 -6.87 14.53 -7.39
C VAL A 158 -5.84 14.78 -8.51
N GLY A 159 -4.81 13.93 -8.59
CA GLY A 159 -3.81 13.98 -9.68
C GLY A 159 -4.38 13.46 -11.00
N ASN A 160 -3.67 13.73 -12.11
CA ASN A 160 -4.17 13.42 -13.46
C ASN A 160 -4.54 11.93 -13.65
N GLU A 161 -3.75 11.03 -13.09
CA GLU A 161 -3.93 9.57 -13.22
C GLU A 161 -5.21 9.06 -12.54
N ASP A 162 -5.64 9.75 -11.49
CA ASP A 162 -6.79 9.38 -10.66
C ASP A 162 -7.98 10.33 -10.87
N ALA A 163 -7.90 11.26 -11.84
CA ALA A 163 -8.88 12.33 -12.04
C ALA A 163 -10.32 11.83 -12.17
N ARG A 164 -10.50 10.64 -12.78
CA ARG A 164 -11.79 9.95 -12.93
C ARG A 164 -12.50 9.61 -11.61
N TYR A 165 -11.78 9.59 -10.49
CA TYR A 165 -12.33 9.27 -9.17
C TYR A 165 -12.74 10.50 -8.35
N GLY A 166 -12.38 11.70 -8.81
CA GLY A 166 -12.73 12.97 -8.16
C GLY A 166 -12.00 13.23 -6.83
N ASN A 167 -12.37 14.34 -6.18
CA ASN A 167 -11.75 14.80 -4.94
C ASN A 167 -12.13 13.97 -3.71
N ALA A 168 -13.29 13.29 -3.71
CA ALA A 168 -13.67 12.39 -2.62
C ALA A 168 -12.62 11.28 -2.42
N TYR A 169 -12.07 10.75 -3.52
CA TYR A 169 -11.02 9.73 -3.50
C TYR A 169 -9.71 10.23 -2.87
N SER A 170 -9.16 11.34 -3.36
CA SER A 170 -7.91 11.92 -2.83
C SER A 170 -8.08 12.35 -1.38
N THR A 171 -9.24 12.89 -1.02
CA THR A 171 -9.53 13.33 0.35
C THR A 171 -9.61 12.16 1.31
N ALA A 172 -10.36 11.11 0.97
CA ALA A 172 -10.45 9.91 1.80
C ALA A 172 -9.07 9.28 2.04
N LEU A 173 -8.24 9.14 0.98
CA LEU A 173 -6.90 8.59 1.11
C LEU A 173 -5.94 9.50 1.88
N GLY A 174 -6.04 10.83 1.70
CA GLY A 174 -5.27 11.80 2.48
C GLY A 174 -5.58 11.68 3.97
N VAL A 175 -6.87 11.61 4.33
CA VAL A 175 -7.30 11.38 5.72
C VAL A 175 -6.76 10.05 6.24
N LEU A 176 -6.94 8.94 5.51
CA LEU A 176 -6.46 7.62 5.93
C LEU A 176 -4.92 7.53 6.03
N ALA A 177 -4.18 8.35 5.28
CA ALA A 177 -2.73 8.44 5.39
C ALA A 177 -2.30 9.17 6.68
N LEU A 178 -3.14 10.06 7.22
CA LEU A 178 -2.89 10.79 8.45
C LEU A 178 -3.39 10.05 9.71
N THR A 179 -4.15 8.96 9.57
CA THR A 179 -4.75 8.27 10.71
C THR A 179 -3.90 7.24 11.47
N PRO A 180 -2.75 6.71 11.00
CA PRO A 180 -2.04 5.66 11.74
C PRO A 180 -1.75 5.98 13.22
N PRO A 181 -1.33 7.20 13.61
CA PRO A 181 -1.12 7.57 15.02
C PRO A 181 -2.33 7.38 15.93
N TYR A 182 -3.54 7.52 15.39
CA TYR A 182 -4.76 7.44 16.17
C TYR A 182 -5.29 6.02 16.31
N GLN A 183 -4.72 5.05 15.57
CA GLN A 183 -5.08 3.63 15.65
C GLN A 183 -6.59 3.34 15.57
N ILE A 184 -7.33 4.18 14.83
CA ILE A 184 -8.80 4.16 14.77
C ILE A 184 -9.32 2.87 14.12
N LEU A 185 -8.55 2.28 13.21
CA LEU A 185 -8.92 1.05 12.52
C LEU A 185 -8.19 -0.14 13.15
N PRO A 186 -8.92 -1.16 13.66
CA PRO A 186 -8.32 -2.33 14.32
C PRO A 186 -7.27 -3.06 13.46
N ILE A 187 -7.41 -3.00 12.13
CA ILE A 187 -6.45 -3.62 11.20
C ILE A 187 -5.08 -2.92 11.15
N TYR A 188 -4.98 -1.70 11.69
CA TYR A 188 -3.74 -0.93 11.76
C TYR A 188 -3.13 -0.90 13.16
N GLN A 189 -3.75 -1.57 14.13
CA GLN A 189 -3.18 -1.74 15.45
C GLN A 189 -1.99 -2.70 15.38
N ARG A 190 -0.94 -2.36 16.13
CA ARG A 190 0.29 -3.15 16.26
C ARG A 190 0.19 -4.11 17.44
#